data_AF-A0A9E6EAI1-F1
#
_entry.id   AF-A0A9E6EAI1-F1
#
_cell.length_a   1.000
_cell.length_b   1.000
_cell.length_c   1.000
_cell.angle_alpha   90.00
_cell.angle_beta   90.00
_cell.angle_gamma   90.00
#
_symmetry.space_group_name_H-M   'P 1'
#
loop_
_entity.id
_entity.type
_entity.pdbx_description
1 polymer ?
#
loop_
_entity_poly.entity_id
_entity_poly.type
_entity_poly.pdbx_seq_one_letter_code
_entity_poly.pdbx_strand_id
1 'polypeptide(L)'
;MIALKDYRIVRPLGEGGESNLFLATKNGHQFVVKLYKKDMEPSLDAIRKFVKISQHDYFVKLWDFGVDSSSGIFYEVQEYLEQGCLSDYVSSHLALSVPQLLVLLRQMNEGIRILHENGLYFGDIKPQNILLRSVEPFRIALSDYGELTEIDGRHTKVHNFIGSPGFAAPEAHLAYLHPRSDYWSVGMVVYWLLTGKNPVLFYELDTFFKVIRNRSGELLPIPDQLPAQFTMLLKGLLTFDADRRWGYEELDRFLAGAIDIPVYHGSISLDLKLEMSWVHSEMTPKESYKWKKEGFMYADALAWKKAGFVFREAVEWHVEGFEPDSAKRLKEEGEDPKGARLHYPIGIPPIA
;
A
#
# COMPACT_ATOMS: atom_id res chain seq x y z
N MET A 1 25.00 19.74 -7.61
CA MET A 1 24.76 20.05 -6.18
C MET A 1 23.30 20.40 -6.08
N ILE A 2 22.52 19.59 -5.37
CA ILE A 2 21.07 19.72 -5.23
C ILE A 2 20.78 21.06 -4.53
N ALA A 3 19.88 21.86 -5.06
CA ALA A 3 19.48 23.16 -4.53
C ALA A 3 18.50 23.01 -3.35
N LEU A 4 18.89 22.22 -2.34
CA LEU A 4 18.36 22.30 -1.00
C LEU A 4 18.95 23.53 -0.32
N LYS A 5 18.55 24.75 -0.75
CA LYS A 5 19.27 26.01 -0.47
C LYS A 5 19.66 26.24 0.99
N ASP A 6 19.01 25.57 1.94
CA ASP A 6 19.30 25.67 3.37
C ASP A 6 19.66 24.36 4.08
N TYR A 7 19.61 23.20 3.42
CA TYR A 7 19.93 21.91 4.04
C TYR A 7 21.33 21.44 3.62
N ARG A 8 22.23 21.34 4.60
CA ARG A 8 23.57 20.79 4.39
C ARG A 8 23.55 19.29 4.61
N ILE A 9 23.78 18.52 3.55
CA ILE A 9 23.97 17.07 3.63
C ILE A 9 25.19 16.75 4.50
N VAL A 10 25.01 15.86 5.48
CA VAL A 10 26.03 15.41 6.41
C VAL A 10 26.61 14.07 5.97
N ARG A 11 25.75 13.07 5.76
CA ARG A 11 26.15 11.71 5.37
C ARG A 11 24.98 10.94 4.74
N PRO A 12 25.23 9.92 3.92
CA PRO A 12 24.18 8.97 3.51
C PRO A 12 23.65 8.20 4.73
N LEU A 13 22.36 7.88 4.70
CA LEU A 13 21.66 7.01 5.65
C LEU A 13 21.33 5.66 5.02
N GLY A 14 20.99 5.64 3.73
CA GLY A 14 20.66 4.41 3.02
C GLY A 14 20.46 4.65 1.53
N GLU A 15 20.64 3.60 0.74
CA GLU A 15 20.37 3.57 -0.69
C GLU A 15 19.23 2.57 -0.92
N GLY A 16 18.12 3.04 -1.49
CA GLY A 16 16.94 2.23 -1.77
C GLY A 16 16.77 1.97 -3.27
N GLY A 17 15.78 1.16 -3.63
CA GLY A 17 15.39 0.94 -5.03
C GLY A 17 14.92 2.23 -5.70
N GLU A 18 14.14 3.02 -4.97
CA GLU A 18 13.40 4.18 -5.49
C GLU A 18 14.03 5.53 -5.13
N SER A 19 14.78 5.57 -4.04
CA SER A 19 15.31 6.82 -3.49
C SER A 19 16.56 6.58 -2.64
N ASN A 20 17.31 7.65 -2.43
CA ASN A 20 18.48 7.70 -1.58
C ASN A 20 18.18 8.59 -0.38
N LEU A 21 18.54 8.13 0.82
CA LEU A 21 18.31 8.84 2.07
C LEU A 21 19.60 9.46 2.59
N PHE A 22 19.51 10.71 3.02
CA PHE A 22 20.64 11.46 3.56
C PHE A 22 20.27 12.11 4.89
N LEU A 23 21.21 12.11 5.83
CA LEU A 23 21.13 12.96 7.00
C LEU A 23 21.56 14.35 6.58
N ALA A 24 20.76 15.35 6.89
CA ALA A 24 21.06 16.75 6.63
C ALA A 24 20.89 17.60 7.89
N THR A 25 21.49 18.79 7.88
CA THR A 25 21.33 19.77 8.96
C THR A 25 20.90 21.12 8.42
N LYS A 26 19.96 21.78 9.10
CA LYS A 26 19.56 23.17 8.88
C LYS A 26 19.44 23.87 10.24
N ASN A 27 20.15 24.98 10.43
CA ASN A 27 20.15 25.76 11.67
C ASN A 27 20.41 24.94 12.95
N GLY A 28 21.29 23.93 12.88
CA GLY A 28 21.61 23.05 14.02
C GLY A 28 20.64 21.90 14.25
N HIS A 29 19.50 21.85 13.55
CA HIS A 29 18.54 20.75 13.60
C HIS A 29 18.84 19.70 12.52
N GLN A 30 18.59 18.43 12.84
CA GLN A 30 18.79 17.30 11.93
C GLN A 30 17.50 16.92 11.20
N PHE A 31 17.66 16.52 9.94
CA PHE A 31 16.60 16.13 9.02
C PHE A 31 17.01 14.93 8.20
N VAL A 32 16.03 14.19 7.70
CA VAL A 32 16.23 13.20 6.63
C VAL A 32 15.83 13.85 5.32
N VAL A 33 16.72 13.81 4.34
CA VAL A 33 16.42 14.20 2.96
C VAL A 33 16.32 12.95 2.11
N LYS A 34 15.11 12.68 1.60
CA LYS A 34 14.83 11.60 0.66
C LYS A 34 14.88 12.18 -0.74
N LEU A 35 15.78 11.64 -1.57
CA LEU A 35 15.95 12.04 -2.96
C LEU A 35 15.56 10.89 -3.85
N TYR A 36 14.52 11.08 -4.65
CA TYR A 36 14.05 10.06 -5.55
C TYR A 36 15.06 9.82 -6.68
N LYS A 37 15.04 8.63 -7.27
CA LYS A 37 15.78 8.35 -8.48
C LYS A 37 15.06 8.98 -9.66
N LYS A 38 15.81 9.18 -10.75
CA LYS A 38 15.25 9.74 -11.99
C LYS A 38 14.07 8.88 -12.46
N ASP A 39 13.01 9.53 -12.92
CA ASP A 39 11.77 8.91 -13.40
C ASP A 39 10.95 8.17 -12.32
N MET A 40 11.31 8.33 -11.04
CA MET A 40 10.53 7.87 -9.89
C MET A 40 9.99 9.09 -9.15
N GLU A 41 8.67 9.21 -9.03
CA GLU A 41 8.03 10.30 -8.30
C GLU A 41 6.81 9.77 -7.56
N PRO A 42 6.57 10.21 -6.31
CA PRO A 42 5.37 9.85 -5.58
C PRO A 42 4.15 10.60 -6.14
N SER A 43 2.94 10.18 -5.76
CA SER A 43 1.74 10.97 -6.05
C SER A 43 1.80 12.33 -5.33
N LEU A 44 1.95 13.41 -6.10
CA LEU A 44 1.98 14.77 -5.55
C LEU A 44 0.70 15.14 -4.82
N ASP A 45 -0.45 14.65 -5.30
CA ASP A 45 -1.74 14.92 -4.67
C ASP A 45 -1.90 14.14 -3.36
N ALA A 46 -1.40 12.90 -3.31
CA ALA A 46 -1.30 12.14 -2.07
C ALA A 46 -0.39 12.84 -1.05
N ILE A 47 0.81 13.29 -1.47
CA ILE A 47 1.73 14.04 -0.62
C ILE A 47 1.10 15.34 -0.11
N ARG A 48 0.42 16.11 -0.96
CA ARG A 48 -0.27 17.36 -0.56
C ARG A 48 -1.37 17.13 0.47
N LYS A 49 -2.14 16.03 0.34
CA LYS A 49 -3.12 15.63 1.36
C LYS A 49 -2.42 15.24 2.65
N PHE A 50 -1.35 14.45 2.54
CA PHE A 50 -0.60 13.92 3.67
C PHE A 50 0.08 14.99 4.52
N VAL A 51 0.63 16.05 3.91
CA VAL A 51 1.28 17.17 4.63
C VAL A 51 0.38 17.71 5.74
N LYS A 52 -0.94 17.78 5.50
CA LYS A 52 -1.93 18.29 6.45
C LYS A 52 -2.04 17.44 7.72
N ILE A 53 -1.81 16.14 7.62
CA ILE A 53 -1.90 15.18 8.75
C ILE A 53 -0.53 14.77 9.29
N SER A 54 0.55 14.99 8.54
CA SER A 54 1.92 14.62 8.90
C SER A 54 2.41 15.22 10.24
N GLN A 55 1.72 16.24 10.76
CA GLN A 55 2.03 16.86 12.04
C GLN A 55 1.60 16.01 13.24
N HIS A 56 0.75 14.99 13.03
CA HIS A 56 0.34 14.08 14.09
C HIS A 56 1.51 13.19 14.54
N ASP A 57 1.57 12.87 15.82
CA ASP A 57 2.66 12.07 16.40
C ASP A 57 2.76 10.64 15.83
N TYR A 58 1.77 10.15 15.07
CA TYR A 58 1.82 8.82 14.46
C TYR A 58 2.57 8.78 13.12
N PHE A 59 3.03 9.94 12.62
CA PHE A 59 3.68 10.05 11.33
C PHE A 59 4.99 10.82 11.43
N VAL A 60 6.04 10.39 10.75
CA VAL A 60 7.26 11.20 10.58
C VAL A 60 6.90 12.50 9.87
N LYS A 61 7.12 13.63 10.54
CA LYS A 61 6.76 14.96 10.03
C LYS A 61 7.43 15.22 8.70
N LEU A 62 6.63 15.56 7.70
CA LEU A 62 7.09 16.06 6.41
C LEU A 62 7.21 17.58 6.51
N TRP A 63 8.46 18.05 6.47
CA TRP A 63 8.81 19.47 6.64
C TRP A 63 8.77 20.24 5.33
N ASP A 64 9.21 19.60 4.25
CA ASP A 64 9.33 20.23 2.94
C ASP A 64 9.31 19.15 1.87
N PHE A 65 8.92 19.51 0.65
CA PHE A 65 8.98 18.63 -0.51
C PHE A 65 8.95 19.47 -1.79
N GLY A 66 9.49 18.93 -2.88
CA GLY A 66 9.43 19.60 -4.17
C GLY A 66 10.34 18.96 -5.19
N VAL A 67 10.54 19.67 -6.30
CA VAL A 67 11.47 19.26 -7.35
C VAL A 67 12.71 20.14 -7.27
N ASP A 68 13.88 19.53 -7.19
CA ASP A 68 15.14 20.25 -7.25
C ASP A 68 15.30 20.89 -8.62
N SER A 69 15.33 22.22 -8.68
CA SER A 69 15.40 22.97 -9.93
C SER A 69 16.66 22.70 -10.76
N SER A 70 17.72 22.17 -10.15
CA SER A 70 18.99 21.90 -10.84
C SER A 70 19.05 20.51 -11.49
N SER A 71 18.48 19.50 -10.84
CA SER A 71 18.51 18.09 -11.28
C SER A 71 17.18 17.59 -11.83
N GLY A 72 16.08 18.31 -11.57
CA GLY A 72 14.72 17.87 -11.90
C GLY A 72 14.23 16.71 -11.03
N ILE A 73 14.92 16.41 -9.93
CA ILE A 73 14.61 15.26 -9.07
C ILE A 73 13.68 15.67 -7.94
N PHE A 74 12.63 14.87 -7.70
CA PHE A 74 11.75 15.07 -6.55
C PHE A 74 12.46 14.75 -5.23
N TYR A 75 12.17 15.54 -4.20
CA TYR A 75 12.72 15.38 -2.86
C TYR A 75 11.67 15.58 -1.77
N GLU A 76 11.94 14.97 -0.63
CA GLU A 76 11.24 15.20 0.63
C GLU A 76 12.24 15.51 1.74
N VAL A 77 11.85 16.40 2.64
CA VAL A 77 12.57 16.68 3.88
C VAL A 77 11.69 16.28 5.04
N GLN A 78 12.19 15.37 5.85
CA GLN A 78 11.47 14.75 6.95
C GLN A 78 12.21 15.00 8.28
N GLU A 79 11.50 14.93 9.39
CA GLU A 79 12.15 14.91 10.71
C GLU A 79 13.05 13.68 10.83
N TYR A 80 14.16 13.81 11.57
CA TYR A 80 15.03 12.69 11.87
C TYR A 80 14.68 12.08 13.23
N LEU A 81 14.44 10.77 13.26
CA LEU A 81 14.19 10.01 14.49
C LEU A 81 15.40 9.13 14.81
N GLU A 82 16.09 9.46 15.91
CA GLU A 82 17.38 8.85 16.26
C GLU A 82 17.30 7.38 16.68
N GLN A 83 16.13 6.92 17.12
CA GLN A 83 15.94 5.56 17.66
C GLN A 83 15.82 4.48 16.57
N GLY A 84 15.87 4.88 15.30
CA GLY A 84 15.79 3.96 14.17
C GLY A 84 14.41 3.34 13.98
N CYS A 85 14.37 2.22 13.25
CA CYS A 85 13.12 1.54 12.91
C CYS A 85 12.84 0.32 13.79
N LEU A 86 11.61 -0.19 13.73
CA LEU A 86 11.17 -1.35 14.49
C LEU A 86 12.00 -2.60 14.16
N SER A 87 12.43 -2.79 12.91
CA SER A 87 13.32 -3.90 12.56
C SER A 87 14.68 -3.81 13.26
N ASP A 88 15.27 -2.62 13.38
CA ASP A 88 16.55 -2.43 14.07
C ASP A 88 16.40 -2.67 15.58
N TYR A 89 15.30 -2.17 16.14
CA TYR A 89 14.99 -2.34 17.57
C TYR A 89 14.82 -3.81 17.96
N VAL A 90 14.03 -4.57 17.20
CA VAL A 90 13.81 -6.00 17.48
C VAL A 90 15.09 -6.81 17.25
N SER A 91 15.88 -6.47 16.23
CA SER A 91 17.17 -7.14 15.97
C SER A 91 18.16 -6.98 17.14
N SER A 92 18.08 -5.86 17.87
CA SER A 92 18.94 -5.58 19.03
C SER A 92 18.37 -6.07 20.38
N HIS A 93 17.04 -6.22 20.49
CA HIS A 93 16.35 -6.54 21.76
C HIS A 93 15.58 -7.88 21.75
N LEU A 94 15.77 -8.70 20.72
CA LEU A 94 15.13 -10.01 20.46
C LEU A 94 13.62 -9.97 20.17
N ALA A 95 12.81 -9.24 20.96
CA ALA A 95 11.36 -9.14 20.77
C ALA A 95 10.74 -7.95 21.50
N LEU A 96 9.53 -7.56 21.10
CA LEU A 96 8.71 -6.64 21.91
C LEU A 96 8.05 -7.38 23.08
N SER A 97 7.92 -6.69 24.22
CA SER A 97 7.02 -7.14 25.28
C SER A 97 5.55 -7.04 24.84
N VAL A 98 4.66 -7.83 25.46
CA VAL A 98 3.22 -7.77 25.17
C VAL A 98 2.64 -6.36 25.35
N PRO A 99 2.96 -5.59 26.42
CA PRO A 99 2.51 -4.21 26.55
C PRO A 99 2.98 -3.32 25.38
N GLN A 100 4.24 -3.44 24.94
CA GLN A 100 4.75 -2.69 23.79
C GLN A 100 4.02 -3.06 22.50
N LEU A 101 3.71 -4.34 22.28
CA LEU A 101 2.94 -4.79 21.12
C LEU A 101 1.51 -4.19 21.12
N LEU A 102 0.84 -4.15 22.26
CA LEU A 102 -0.49 -3.54 22.36
C LEU A 102 -0.46 -2.02 22.15
N VAL A 103 0.59 -1.36 22.64
CA VAL A 103 0.83 0.08 22.43
C VAL A 103 1.18 0.37 20.97
N LEU A 104 1.96 -0.49 20.31
CA LEU A 104 2.24 -0.44 18.87
C LEU A 104 0.94 -0.53 18.06
N LEU A 105 0.13 -1.56 18.31
CA LEU A 105 -1.14 -1.80 17.62
C LEU A 105 -2.10 -0.62 17.76
N ARG A 106 -2.21 -0.04 18.96
CA ARG A 106 -3.06 1.13 19.21
C ARG A 106 -2.61 2.35 18.39
N GLN A 107 -1.31 2.64 18.37
CA GLN A 107 -0.76 3.76 17.61
C GLN A 107 -0.91 3.56 16.11
N MET A 108 -0.70 2.33 15.61
CA MET A 108 -0.94 2.01 14.20
C MET A 108 -2.42 2.12 13.83
N ASN A 109 -3.33 1.63 14.68
CA ASN A 109 -4.79 1.71 14.43
C ASN A 109 -5.25 3.17 14.29
N GLU A 110 -4.80 4.04 15.20
CA GLU A 110 -5.12 5.46 15.14
C GLU A 110 -4.45 6.18 13.96
N GLY A 111 -3.18 5.86 13.66
CA GLY A 111 -2.48 6.42 12.50
C GLY A 111 -3.19 6.06 11.20
N ILE A 112 -3.53 4.78 11.01
CA ILE A 112 -4.25 4.30 9.83
C ILE A 112 -5.63 4.96 9.71
N ARG A 113 -6.39 5.07 10.82
CA ARG A 113 -7.68 5.78 10.81
C ARG A 113 -7.55 7.21 10.32
N ILE A 114 -6.60 7.98 10.87
CA ILE A 114 -6.38 9.37 10.47
C ILE A 114 -6.05 9.47 8.98
N LEU A 115 -5.24 8.53 8.48
CA LEU A 115 -4.85 8.49 7.07
C LEU A 115 -6.05 8.20 6.16
N HIS A 116 -6.86 7.19 6.51
CA HIS A 116 -8.05 6.78 5.76
C HIS A 116 -9.13 7.86 5.78
N GLU A 117 -9.37 8.53 6.92
CA GLU A 117 -10.30 9.66 7.03
C GLU A 117 -9.89 10.86 6.16
N ASN A 118 -8.61 10.95 5.79
CA ASN A 118 -8.08 11.97 4.87
C ASN A 118 -7.95 11.47 3.43
N GLY A 119 -8.59 10.33 3.10
CA GLY A 119 -8.68 9.82 1.74
C GLY A 119 -7.36 9.28 1.20
N LEU A 120 -6.53 8.70 2.07
CA LEU A 120 -5.26 8.07 1.70
C LEU A 120 -5.21 6.63 2.21
N TYR A 121 -4.56 5.74 1.45
CA TYR A 121 -4.03 4.47 1.93
C TYR A 121 -2.52 4.59 2.16
N PHE A 122 -1.99 3.85 3.13
CA PHE A 122 -0.56 3.90 3.42
C PHE A 122 0.25 3.09 2.41
N GLY A 123 -0.20 1.86 2.09
CA GLY A 123 0.34 1.04 1.00
C GLY A 123 1.59 0.23 1.35
N ASP A 124 2.47 0.71 2.23
CA ASP A 124 3.74 0.03 2.54
C ASP A 124 4.09 -0.05 4.05
N ILE A 125 3.13 -0.50 4.87
CA ILE A 125 3.38 -0.77 6.29
C ILE A 125 4.28 -2.00 6.45
N LYS A 126 5.48 -1.80 7.00
CA LYS A 126 6.47 -2.84 7.30
C LYS A 126 7.38 -2.41 8.45
N PRO A 127 8.12 -3.32 9.10
CA PRO A 127 8.98 -2.99 10.24
C PRO A 127 10.01 -1.89 9.97
N GLN A 128 10.51 -1.77 8.74
CA GLN A 128 11.45 -0.72 8.32
C GLN A 128 10.81 0.67 8.27
N ASN A 129 9.51 0.74 8.00
CA ASN A 129 8.73 1.97 7.86
C ASN A 129 8.00 2.36 9.16
N ILE A 130 8.26 1.64 10.25
CA ILE A 130 7.75 1.96 11.59
C ILE A 130 8.95 2.46 12.41
N LEU A 131 9.12 3.78 12.46
CA LEU A 131 10.19 4.40 13.25
C LEU A 131 9.81 4.55 14.71
N LEU A 132 10.82 4.57 15.58
CA LEU A 132 10.64 4.81 17.00
C LEU A 132 10.86 6.29 17.32
N ARG A 133 9.86 6.94 17.91
CA ARG A 133 10.01 8.28 18.48
C ARG A 133 10.67 8.23 19.85
N SER A 134 10.29 7.24 20.65
CA SER A 134 10.88 6.98 21.96
C SER A 134 10.68 5.51 22.33
N VAL A 135 11.64 4.94 23.04
CA VAL A 135 11.54 3.56 23.57
C VAL A 135 10.77 3.54 24.88
N GLU A 136 10.94 4.57 25.72
CA GLU A 136 10.22 4.76 26.99
C GLU A 136 9.79 6.23 27.14
N PRO A 137 8.48 6.55 27.07
CA PRO A 137 7.39 5.65 26.72
C PRO A 137 7.52 5.13 25.28
N PHE A 138 7.04 3.91 25.01
CA PHE A 138 7.12 3.31 23.67
C PHE A 138 6.21 4.04 22.67
N ARG A 139 6.81 4.83 21.78
CA ARG A 139 6.09 5.64 20.77
C ARG A 139 6.65 5.40 19.38
N ILE A 140 5.76 5.26 18.42
CA ILE A 140 6.10 4.99 17.02
C ILE A 140 5.65 6.12 16.09
N ALA A 141 6.25 6.16 14.91
CA ALA A 141 5.82 6.98 13.80
C ALA A 141 5.96 6.19 12.50
N LEU A 142 4.90 6.18 11.69
CA LEU A 142 4.94 5.64 10.34
C LEU A 142 5.76 6.59 9.45
N SER A 143 6.60 6.03 8.58
CA SER A 143 7.50 6.76 7.68
C SER A 143 7.42 6.19 6.27
N ASP A 144 8.07 6.88 5.33
CA ASP A 144 8.16 6.48 3.92
C ASP A 144 6.81 6.52 3.19
N TYR A 145 6.54 7.69 2.61
CA TYR A 145 5.26 8.04 1.99
C TYR A 145 5.25 7.87 0.47
N GLY A 146 6.25 7.17 -0.09
CA GLY A 146 6.39 6.98 -1.53
C GLY A 146 5.21 6.24 -2.16
N GLU A 147 4.56 5.38 -1.37
CA GLU A 147 3.48 4.48 -1.77
C GLU A 147 2.09 4.99 -1.35
N LEU A 148 2.01 6.23 -0.84
CA LEU A 148 0.73 6.82 -0.49
C LEU A 148 -0.17 6.90 -1.72
N THR A 149 -1.35 6.32 -1.59
CA THR A 149 -2.33 6.24 -2.67
C THR A 149 -3.60 6.94 -2.25
N GLU A 150 -4.17 7.75 -3.14
CA GLU A 150 -5.47 8.37 -2.89
C GLU A 150 -6.58 7.33 -2.94
N ILE A 151 -7.48 7.37 -1.97
CA ILE A 151 -8.66 6.51 -1.95
C ILE A 151 -9.61 6.98 -3.05
N ASP A 152 -9.82 6.10 -4.01
CA ASP A 152 -10.89 6.19 -4.99
C ASP A 152 -11.84 5.00 -4.80
N GLY A 153 -13.00 5.26 -4.21
CA GLY A 153 -14.00 4.25 -3.86
C GLY A 153 -13.53 3.20 -2.84
N ARG A 154 -14.30 2.11 -2.73
CA ARG A 154 -13.98 0.98 -1.84
C ARG A 154 -12.85 0.10 -2.36
N HIS A 155 -12.71 0.03 -3.67
CA HIS A 155 -11.63 -0.68 -4.35
C HIS A 155 -10.91 0.33 -5.22
N THR A 156 -9.71 0.71 -4.79
CA THR A 156 -8.88 1.65 -5.53
C THR A 156 -7.96 0.84 -6.42
N LYS A 157 -8.15 0.97 -7.73
CA LYS A 157 -7.26 0.37 -8.71
C LYS A 157 -5.98 1.21 -8.79
N VAL A 158 -4.85 0.53 -8.83
CA VAL A 158 -3.54 1.18 -8.97
C VAL A 158 -2.86 0.67 -10.23
N HIS A 159 -1.87 1.42 -10.74
CA HIS A 159 -1.26 1.07 -12.03
C HIS A 159 -0.38 -0.18 -11.96
N ASN A 160 0.26 -0.42 -10.82
CA ASN A 160 1.16 -1.54 -10.58
C ASN A 160 0.98 -2.05 -9.15
N PHE A 161 1.67 -3.15 -8.84
CA PHE A 161 1.83 -3.61 -7.46
C PHE A 161 2.38 -2.48 -6.57
N ILE A 162 1.78 -2.32 -5.39
CA ILE A 162 2.17 -1.34 -4.37
C ILE A 162 2.63 -2.05 -3.10
N GLY A 163 3.71 -1.53 -2.51
CA GLY A 163 4.23 -1.94 -1.22
C GLY A 163 5.27 -3.06 -1.28
N SER A 164 5.61 -3.61 -0.13
CA SER A 164 6.67 -4.63 -0.03
C SER A 164 6.09 -6.04 -0.12
N PRO A 165 6.57 -6.93 -1.03
CA PRO A 165 5.92 -8.22 -1.31
C PRO A 165 5.68 -9.14 -0.10
N GLY A 166 6.51 -9.06 0.94
CA GLY A 166 6.34 -9.87 2.16
C GLY A 166 5.27 -9.34 3.13
N PHE A 167 4.82 -8.10 2.96
CA PHE A 167 3.89 -7.42 3.87
C PHE A 167 2.60 -6.98 3.18
N ALA A 168 2.63 -6.78 1.87
CA ALA A 168 1.50 -6.32 1.08
C ALA A 168 0.33 -7.31 1.11
N ALA A 169 -0.88 -6.77 0.99
CA ALA A 169 -2.11 -7.54 0.98
C ALA A 169 -2.26 -8.39 -0.30
N PRO A 170 -3.01 -9.51 -0.25
CA PRO A 170 -3.32 -10.36 -1.40
C PRO A 170 -3.79 -9.60 -2.64
N GLU A 171 -4.68 -8.63 -2.43
CA GLU A 171 -5.23 -7.78 -3.48
C GLU A 171 -4.23 -6.75 -4.04
N ALA A 172 -3.22 -6.33 -3.27
CA ALA A 172 -2.19 -5.39 -3.75
C ALA A 172 -1.32 -6.03 -4.85
N HIS A 173 -1.08 -7.34 -4.77
CA HIS A 173 -0.48 -8.15 -5.84
C HIS A 173 -1.30 -8.20 -7.13
N LEU A 174 -2.57 -7.82 -7.04
CA LEU A 174 -3.50 -7.67 -8.15
C LEU A 174 -3.67 -6.19 -8.55
N ALA A 175 -2.79 -5.30 -8.08
CA ALA A 175 -2.89 -3.86 -8.33
C ALA A 175 -4.23 -3.26 -7.86
N TYR A 176 -4.75 -3.77 -6.74
CA TYR A 176 -5.92 -3.23 -6.06
C TYR A 176 -5.62 -2.96 -4.59
N LEU A 177 -6.14 -1.85 -4.08
CA LEU A 177 -6.16 -1.55 -2.66
C LEU A 177 -7.59 -1.50 -2.13
N HIS A 178 -7.75 -1.93 -0.89
CA HIS A 178 -8.97 -1.90 -0.10
C HIS A 178 -8.65 -1.19 1.23
N PRO A 179 -9.64 -0.59 1.94
CA PRO A 179 -9.39 -0.01 3.27
C PRO A 179 -8.76 -0.99 4.26
N ARG A 180 -9.01 -2.29 4.06
CA ARG A 180 -8.47 -3.37 4.91
C ARG A 180 -7.09 -3.87 4.43
N SER A 181 -6.50 -3.32 3.38
CA SER A 181 -5.16 -3.70 2.90
C SER A 181 -4.07 -3.28 3.88
N ASP A 182 -4.12 -2.08 4.45
CA ASP A 182 -3.16 -1.64 5.47
C ASP A 182 -3.21 -2.53 6.74
N TYR A 183 -4.40 -3.06 7.08
CA TYR A 183 -4.59 -3.96 8.21
C TYR A 183 -4.02 -5.35 7.99
N TRP A 184 -3.97 -5.82 6.74
CA TRP A 184 -3.22 -7.02 6.40
C TRP A 184 -1.74 -6.83 6.72
N SER A 185 -1.17 -5.70 6.29
CA SER A 185 0.23 -5.36 6.53
C SER A 185 0.54 -5.27 8.04
N VAL A 186 -0.37 -4.71 8.85
CA VAL A 186 -0.30 -4.77 10.31
C VAL A 186 -0.28 -6.22 10.82
N GLY A 187 -1.14 -7.09 10.29
CA GLY A 187 -1.15 -8.52 10.59
C GLY A 187 0.18 -9.20 10.29
N MET A 188 0.82 -8.85 9.16
CA MET A 188 2.13 -9.37 8.77
C MET A 188 3.25 -8.88 9.70
N VAL A 189 3.20 -7.62 10.15
CA VAL A 189 4.10 -7.09 11.18
C VAL A 189 3.93 -7.85 12.49
N VAL A 190 2.69 -8.09 12.95
CA VAL A 190 2.41 -8.86 14.17
C VAL A 190 2.89 -10.30 14.04
N TYR A 191 2.65 -10.94 12.90
CA TYR A 191 3.13 -12.29 12.64
C TYR A 191 4.66 -12.37 12.74
N TRP A 192 5.36 -11.42 12.10
CA TRP A 192 6.81 -11.33 12.17
C TRP A 192 7.31 -11.13 13.61
N LEU A 193 6.68 -10.24 14.38
CA LEU A 193 7.01 -9.99 15.79
C LEU A 193 6.82 -11.22 16.69
N LEU A 194 5.73 -11.98 16.48
CA LEU A 194 5.39 -13.13 17.33
C LEU A 194 6.18 -14.39 16.98
N THR A 195 6.60 -14.54 15.72
CA THR A 195 7.24 -15.78 15.24
C THR A 195 8.74 -15.62 15.01
N GLY A 196 9.25 -14.38 14.91
CA GLY A 196 10.61 -14.08 14.47
C GLY A 196 10.88 -14.46 13.01
N LYS A 197 9.88 -14.96 12.28
CA LYS A 197 10.01 -15.40 10.90
C LYS A 197 9.61 -14.27 9.97
N ASN A 198 10.51 -13.88 9.08
CA ASN A 198 10.12 -13.13 7.90
C ASN A 198 9.24 -14.09 7.05
N PRO A 199 8.06 -13.66 6.57
CA PRO A 199 7.26 -14.43 5.63
C PRO A 199 8.02 -14.54 4.28
N VAL A 200 8.99 -15.45 4.21
CA VAL A 200 9.96 -15.62 3.11
C VAL A 200 9.32 -16.11 1.78
N LEU A 201 8.00 -16.22 1.63
CA LEU A 201 7.43 -17.06 0.57
C LEU A 201 6.78 -16.33 -0.62
N PHE A 202 6.75 -14.99 -0.65
CA PHE A 202 6.03 -14.24 -1.70
C PHE A 202 6.93 -13.47 -2.67
N TYR A 203 8.22 -13.79 -2.75
CA TYR A 203 9.11 -13.15 -3.74
C TYR A 203 8.64 -13.35 -5.19
N GLU A 204 7.82 -14.38 -5.45
CA GLU A 204 7.20 -14.60 -6.75
C GLU A 204 5.68 -14.71 -6.62
N LEU A 205 4.97 -13.85 -7.36
CA LEU A 205 3.50 -13.88 -7.56
C LEU A 205 3.01 -15.31 -7.86
N ASP A 206 3.81 -16.08 -8.59
CA ASP A 206 3.49 -17.45 -8.98
C ASP A 206 3.40 -18.41 -7.78
N THR A 207 4.19 -18.18 -6.73
CA THR A 207 4.13 -18.96 -5.48
C THR A 207 2.90 -18.58 -4.66
N PHE A 208 2.59 -17.28 -4.56
CA PHE A 208 1.36 -16.79 -3.95
C PHE A 208 0.12 -17.41 -4.62
N PHE A 209 0.02 -17.35 -5.95
CA PHE A 209 -1.10 -17.95 -6.69
C PHE A 209 -1.15 -19.48 -6.58
N LYS A 210 0.00 -20.18 -6.55
CA LYS A 210 0.05 -21.64 -6.37
C LYS A 210 -0.47 -22.07 -5.00
N VAL A 211 -0.15 -21.34 -3.94
CA VAL A 211 -0.58 -21.65 -2.58
C VAL A 211 -2.09 -21.39 -2.40
N ILE A 212 -2.61 -20.26 -2.88
CA ILE A 212 -4.06 -19.99 -2.77
C ILE A 212 -4.88 -20.97 -3.64
N ARG A 213 -4.31 -21.46 -4.77
CA ARG A 213 -4.99 -22.40 -5.68
C ARG A 213 -5.09 -23.83 -5.14
N ASN A 214 -4.22 -24.24 -4.21
CA ASN A 214 -4.28 -25.60 -3.64
C ASN A 214 -5.37 -25.69 -2.55
N ARG A 215 -6.20 -26.74 -2.63
CA ARG A 215 -7.41 -26.96 -1.81
C ARG A 215 -7.20 -26.94 -0.28
N SER A 216 -5.97 -26.97 0.21
CA SER A 216 -5.66 -26.88 1.63
C SER A 216 -5.77 -25.45 2.18
N GLY A 217 -5.70 -24.39 1.36
CA GLY A 217 -6.06 -23.01 1.72
C GLY A 217 -5.29 -22.33 2.88
N GLU A 218 -4.43 -23.04 3.60
CA GLU A 218 -3.59 -22.49 4.66
C GLU A 218 -2.43 -21.71 4.07
N LEU A 219 -2.59 -20.40 4.06
CA LEU A 219 -1.71 -19.47 3.38
C LEU A 219 -0.60 -18.92 4.27
N LEU A 220 -0.86 -18.90 5.58
CA LEU A 220 0.08 -18.56 6.63
C LEU A 220 -0.21 -19.49 7.82
N PRO A 221 0.67 -20.45 8.15
CA PRO A 221 0.47 -21.29 9.31
C PRO A 221 0.65 -20.43 10.57
N ILE A 222 -0.47 -20.04 11.17
CA ILE A 222 -0.47 -19.38 12.49
C ILE A 222 -0.12 -20.46 13.51
N PRO A 223 1.00 -20.34 14.25
CA PRO A 223 1.42 -21.40 15.16
C PRO A 223 0.38 -21.68 16.23
N ASP A 224 0.00 -22.96 16.39
CA ASP A 224 -0.99 -23.39 17.38
C ASP A 224 -0.57 -23.13 18.83
N GLN A 225 0.73 -22.92 19.07
CA GLN A 225 1.28 -22.65 20.39
C GLN A 225 1.10 -21.19 20.85
N LEU A 226 0.63 -20.29 19.96
CA LEU A 226 0.36 -18.91 20.34
C LEU A 226 -0.84 -18.85 21.31
N PRO A 227 -0.79 -17.95 22.32
CA PRO A 227 -1.95 -17.68 23.15
C PRO A 227 -3.19 -17.34 22.31
N ALA A 228 -4.36 -17.83 22.71
CA ALA A 228 -5.60 -17.76 21.92
C ALA A 228 -5.93 -16.34 21.42
N GLN A 229 -5.67 -15.31 22.22
CA GLN A 229 -5.87 -13.90 21.84
C GLN A 229 -5.02 -13.48 20.63
N PHE A 230 -3.77 -13.93 20.54
CA PHE A 230 -2.87 -13.59 19.42
C PHE A 230 -3.19 -14.41 18.18
N THR A 231 -3.63 -15.67 18.37
CA THR A 231 -4.18 -16.48 17.29
C THR A 231 -5.42 -15.84 16.70
N MET A 232 -6.34 -15.33 17.53
CA MET A 232 -7.53 -14.60 17.08
C MET A 232 -7.16 -13.32 16.32
N LEU A 233 -6.27 -12.50 16.88
CA LEU A 233 -5.76 -11.28 16.24
C LEU A 233 -5.18 -11.55 14.85
N LEU A 234 -4.27 -12.51 14.74
CA LEU A 234 -3.65 -12.88 13.47
C LEU A 234 -4.70 -13.41 12.48
N LYS A 235 -5.61 -14.28 12.93
CA LYS A 235 -6.68 -14.81 12.07
C LYS A 235 -7.63 -13.72 11.56
N GLY A 236 -7.89 -12.69 12.36
CA GLY A 236 -8.69 -11.52 11.98
C GLY A 236 -8.01 -10.64 10.94
N LEU A 237 -6.76 -10.23 11.20
CA LEU A 237 -5.98 -9.35 10.32
C LEU A 237 -5.50 -10.04 9.04
N LEU A 238 -5.24 -11.36 9.08
CA LEU A 238 -4.75 -12.16 7.95
C LEU A 238 -5.88 -12.97 7.27
N THR A 239 -7.11 -12.45 7.32
CA THR A 239 -8.21 -12.98 6.49
C THR A 239 -8.03 -12.53 5.04
N PHE A 240 -8.07 -13.46 4.08
CA PHE A 240 -7.83 -13.18 2.67
C PHE A 240 -8.91 -12.31 2.03
N ASP A 241 -10.17 -12.59 2.35
CA ASP A 241 -11.31 -11.77 1.95
C ASP A 241 -11.24 -10.38 2.62
N ALA A 242 -10.84 -9.38 1.84
CA ALA A 242 -10.66 -8.01 2.33
C ALA A 242 -11.94 -7.43 2.93
N ASP A 243 -13.14 -7.85 2.49
CA ASP A 243 -14.42 -7.39 3.04
C ASP A 243 -14.72 -7.97 4.42
N ARG A 244 -14.07 -9.08 4.79
CA ARG A 244 -14.26 -9.79 6.07
C ARG A 244 -13.07 -9.68 7.02
N ARG A 245 -11.94 -9.17 6.52
CA ARG A 245 -10.72 -8.91 7.30
C ARG A 245 -10.95 -7.88 8.38
N TRP A 246 -10.29 -7.96 9.52
CA TRP A 246 -10.41 -6.92 10.54
C TRP A 246 -9.91 -5.56 10.02
N GLY A 247 -10.67 -4.51 10.30
CA GLY A 247 -10.31 -3.11 10.11
C GLY A 247 -10.20 -2.38 11.45
N TYR A 248 -10.48 -1.07 11.43
CA TYR A 248 -10.31 -0.19 12.60
C TYR A 248 -11.16 -0.67 13.80
N GLU A 249 -12.45 -0.91 13.57
CA GLU A 249 -13.42 -1.21 14.62
C GLU A 249 -13.13 -2.55 15.29
N GLU A 250 -12.79 -3.58 14.51
CA GLU A 250 -12.45 -4.88 15.07
C GLU A 250 -11.13 -4.83 15.87
N LEU A 251 -10.11 -4.13 15.36
CA LEU A 251 -8.85 -3.98 16.08
C LEU A 251 -9.01 -3.14 17.35
N ASP A 252 -9.82 -2.08 17.33
CA ASP A 252 -10.11 -1.27 18.52
C ASP A 252 -10.84 -2.08 19.60
N ARG A 253 -11.86 -2.85 19.21
CA ARG A 253 -12.56 -3.78 20.12
C ARG A 253 -11.60 -4.81 20.72
N PHE A 254 -10.68 -5.35 19.92
CA PHE A 254 -9.66 -6.29 20.41
C PHE A 254 -8.75 -5.63 21.45
N LEU A 255 -8.29 -4.40 21.18
CA LEU A 255 -7.45 -3.61 22.09
C LEU A 255 -8.18 -3.20 23.38
N ALA A 256 -9.52 -3.13 23.34
CA ALA A 256 -10.39 -2.96 24.50
C ALA A 256 -10.66 -4.27 25.27
N GLY A 257 -10.14 -5.42 24.80
CA GLY A 257 -10.25 -6.71 25.46
C GLY A 257 -11.45 -7.56 25.03
N ALA A 258 -12.13 -7.21 23.94
CA ALA A 258 -13.21 -8.04 23.40
C ALA A 258 -12.66 -9.36 22.83
N ILE A 259 -13.38 -10.46 23.09
CA ILE A 259 -13.02 -11.82 22.66
C ILE A 259 -14.03 -12.43 21.68
N ASP A 260 -15.13 -11.73 21.43
CA ASP A 260 -16.30 -12.15 20.65
C ASP A 260 -16.35 -11.47 19.27
N ILE A 261 -15.18 -11.21 18.70
CA ILE A 261 -15.05 -10.53 17.41
C ILE A 261 -15.08 -11.58 16.30
N PRO A 262 -15.96 -11.49 15.29
CA PRO A 262 -16.03 -12.46 14.21
C PRO A 262 -14.70 -12.61 13.45
N VAL A 263 -14.29 -13.84 13.18
CA VAL A 263 -13.06 -14.17 12.44
C VAL A 263 -13.40 -15.08 11.27
N TYR A 264 -12.92 -14.71 10.07
CA TYR A 264 -13.21 -15.41 8.82
C TYR A 264 -11.94 -15.96 8.16
N HIS A 265 -10.94 -16.35 8.96
CA HIS A 265 -9.67 -16.86 8.45
C HIS A 265 -9.86 -18.02 7.48
N GLY A 266 -9.22 -17.93 6.31
CA GLY A 266 -9.38 -18.86 5.20
C GLY A 266 -10.51 -18.52 4.21
N SER A 267 -11.36 -17.52 4.49
CA SER A 267 -12.29 -17.01 3.48
C SER A 267 -11.53 -16.19 2.44
N ILE A 268 -11.84 -16.40 1.17
CA ILE A 268 -11.29 -15.67 0.01
C ILE A 268 -12.44 -14.96 -0.69
N SER A 269 -12.25 -13.68 -1.05
CA SER A 269 -13.28 -12.86 -1.73
C SER A 269 -13.63 -13.46 -3.10
N LEU A 270 -14.82 -13.12 -3.62
CA LEU A 270 -15.24 -13.58 -4.93
C LEU A 270 -14.33 -13.05 -6.04
N ASP A 271 -13.91 -11.79 -5.94
CA ASP A 271 -13.03 -11.16 -6.93
C ASP A 271 -11.65 -11.83 -6.96
N LEU A 272 -11.06 -12.11 -5.78
CA LEU A 272 -9.82 -12.89 -5.69
C LEU A 272 -10.01 -14.29 -6.26
N LYS A 273 -11.14 -14.96 -5.99
CA LYS A 273 -11.43 -16.27 -6.59
C LYS A 273 -11.54 -16.20 -8.10
N LEU A 274 -12.21 -15.19 -8.66
CA LEU A 274 -12.39 -14.99 -10.10
C LEU A 274 -11.07 -14.66 -10.80
N GLU A 275 -10.27 -13.75 -10.22
CA GLU A 275 -8.92 -13.40 -10.67
C GLU A 275 -7.95 -14.59 -10.56
N MET A 276 -8.18 -15.52 -9.64
CA MET A 276 -7.43 -16.77 -9.59
C MET A 276 -7.96 -17.83 -10.56
N SER A 277 -9.23 -17.73 -10.95
CA SER A 277 -9.94 -18.70 -11.77
C SER A 277 -10.14 -18.21 -13.20
N TRP A 278 -9.17 -17.52 -13.83
CA TRP A 278 -9.19 -17.16 -15.27
C TRP A 278 -9.63 -18.32 -16.22
N VAL A 279 -9.71 -19.55 -15.70
CA VAL A 279 -10.16 -20.78 -16.36
C VAL A 279 -11.70 -20.99 -16.37
N HIS A 280 -12.55 -20.23 -15.67
CA HIS A 280 -13.99 -20.61 -15.52
C HIS A 280 -15.06 -19.54 -15.81
N SER A 281 -14.74 -18.39 -16.43
CA SER A 281 -15.74 -17.32 -16.64
C SER A 281 -15.52 -16.52 -17.93
N GLU A 282 -16.58 -16.37 -18.75
CA GLU A 282 -16.80 -15.53 -19.98
C GLU A 282 -15.65 -15.32 -21.00
N MET A 283 -14.42 -15.74 -20.73
CA MET A 283 -13.19 -15.53 -21.49
C MET A 283 -12.34 -16.80 -21.36
N THR A 284 -11.71 -17.20 -22.46
CA THR A 284 -10.84 -18.37 -22.48
C THR A 284 -9.48 -18.05 -21.85
N PRO A 285 -8.74 -19.03 -21.29
CA PRO A 285 -7.40 -18.82 -20.74
C PRO A 285 -6.41 -18.12 -21.68
N LYS A 286 -6.57 -18.31 -23.00
CA LYS A 286 -5.75 -17.64 -24.01
C LYS A 286 -6.09 -16.16 -24.17
N GLU A 287 -7.38 -15.83 -24.12
CA GLU A 287 -7.84 -14.44 -24.11
C GLU A 287 -7.41 -13.76 -22.82
N SER A 288 -7.66 -14.40 -21.68
CA SER A 288 -7.19 -14.00 -20.35
C SER A 288 -5.71 -13.60 -20.34
N TYR A 289 -4.84 -14.46 -20.86
CA TYR A 289 -3.41 -14.17 -20.97
C TYR A 289 -3.11 -12.94 -21.84
N LYS A 290 -3.88 -12.73 -22.91
CA LYS A 290 -3.70 -11.59 -23.83
C LYS A 290 -4.02 -10.26 -23.15
N TRP A 291 -5.12 -10.19 -22.40
CA TRP A 291 -5.51 -9.00 -21.63
C TRP A 291 -4.50 -8.73 -20.50
N LYS A 292 -4.10 -9.77 -19.76
CA LYS A 292 -3.13 -9.64 -18.68
C LYS A 292 -1.77 -9.13 -19.14
N LYS A 293 -1.30 -9.56 -20.32
CA LYS A 293 -0.03 -9.08 -20.91
C LYS A 293 0.00 -7.57 -21.13
N GLU A 294 -1.17 -6.95 -21.23
CA GLU A 294 -1.34 -5.55 -21.63
C GLU A 294 -1.83 -4.71 -20.45
N GLY A 295 -1.66 -5.23 -19.22
CA GLY A 295 -1.95 -4.51 -17.98
C GLY A 295 -3.39 -4.59 -17.50
N PHE A 296 -4.27 -5.35 -18.16
CA PHE A 296 -5.66 -5.47 -17.75
C PHE A 296 -5.87 -6.56 -16.70
N MET A 297 -6.62 -6.21 -15.65
CA MET A 297 -7.18 -7.16 -14.68
C MET A 297 -8.44 -7.84 -15.24
N TYR A 298 -8.88 -8.96 -14.66
CA TYR A 298 -10.06 -9.67 -15.17
C TYR A 298 -11.32 -8.80 -15.07
N ALA A 299 -11.54 -8.12 -13.94
CA ALA A 299 -12.68 -7.24 -13.75
C ALA A 299 -12.73 -6.11 -14.80
N ASP A 300 -11.58 -5.49 -15.09
CA ASP A 300 -11.48 -4.45 -16.12
C ASP A 300 -11.72 -5.02 -17.52
N ALA A 301 -11.05 -6.11 -17.87
CA ALA A 301 -11.21 -6.77 -19.16
C ALA A 301 -12.67 -7.15 -19.40
N LEU A 302 -13.36 -7.61 -18.36
CA LEU A 302 -14.79 -7.91 -18.41
C LEU A 302 -15.64 -6.65 -18.57
N ALA A 303 -15.31 -5.55 -17.87
CA ALA A 303 -15.99 -4.27 -18.01
C ALA A 303 -15.87 -3.71 -19.44
N TRP A 304 -14.67 -3.73 -20.02
CA TRP A 304 -14.45 -3.36 -21.43
C TRP A 304 -15.25 -4.24 -22.40
N LYS A 305 -15.27 -5.55 -22.15
CA LYS A 305 -16.05 -6.49 -22.97
C LYS A 305 -17.56 -6.23 -22.85
N LYS A 306 -18.07 -5.97 -21.65
CA LYS A 306 -19.48 -5.61 -21.39
C LYS A 306 -19.86 -4.26 -21.99
N ALA A 307 -18.92 -3.32 -22.04
CA ALA A 307 -19.06 -2.06 -22.74
C ALA A 307 -19.06 -2.22 -24.27
N GLY A 308 -18.81 -3.42 -24.79
CA GLY A 308 -18.89 -3.76 -26.22
C GLY A 308 -17.57 -3.59 -26.98
N PHE A 309 -16.45 -3.40 -26.28
CA PHE A 309 -15.14 -3.25 -26.91
C PHE A 309 -14.49 -4.60 -27.19
N VAL A 310 -13.87 -4.71 -28.36
CA VAL A 310 -12.92 -5.80 -28.63
C VAL A 310 -11.57 -5.46 -28.03
N PHE A 311 -10.77 -6.48 -27.70
CA PHE A 311 -9.48 -6.33 -27.00
C PHE A 311 -8.60 -5.19 -27.54
N ARG A 312 -8.42 -5.10 -28.86
CA ARG A 312 -7.50 -4.11 -29.44
C ARG A 312 -8.00 -2.67 -29.24
N GLU A 313 -9.29 -2.45 -29.42
CA GLU A 313 -9.89 -1.13 -29.18
C GLU A 313 -9.82 -0.79 -27.69
N ALA A 314 -10.13 -1.74 -26.80
CA ALA A 314 -10.03 -1.53 -25.36
C ALA A 314 -8.62 -1.11 -24.94
N VAL A 315 -7.57 -1.74 -25.49
CA VAL A 315 -6.17 -1.34 -25.25
C VAL A 315 -5.92 0.09 -25.72
N GLU A 316 -6.39 0.46 -26.91
CA GLU A 316 -6.17 1.81 -27.46
C GLU A 316 -6.83 2.90 -26.60
N TRP A 317 -8.07 2.69 -26.14
CA TRP A 317 -8.75 3.61 -25.22
C TRP A 317 -8.12 3.62 -23.83
N HIS A 318 -7.69 2.45 -23.34
CA HIS A 318 -7.08 2.32 -22.02
C HIS A 318 -5.69 2.99 -21.95
N VAL A 319 -4.88 2.87 -23.00
CA VAL A 319 -3.57 3.53 -23.10
C VAL A 319 -3.69 5.05 -23.06
N GLU A 320 -4.77 5.59 -23.62
CA GLU A 320 -5.08 7.03 -23.55
C GLU A 320 -5.73 7.43 -22.20
N GLY A 321 -5.95 6.46 -21.31
CA GLY A 321 -6.38 6.65 -19.92
C GLY A 321 -7.89 6.74 -19.71
N PHE A 322 -8.70 6.28 -20.66
CA PHE A 322 -10.16 6.27 -20.52
C PHE A 322 -10.65 5.02 -19.78
N GLU A 323 -11.81 5.15 -19.14
CA GLU A 323 -12.57 4.04 -18.54
C GLU A 323 -13.64 3.50 -19.50
N PRO A 324 -14.10 2.24 -19.36
CA PRO A 324 -15.02 1.59 -20.30
C PRO A 324 -16.27 2.40 -20.66
N ASP A 325 -16.95 2.97 -19.66
CA ASP A 325 -18.20 3.71 -19.86
C ASP A 325 -17.95 5.06 -20.54
N SER A 326 -16.85 5.74 -20.19
CA SER A 326 -16.46 7.00 -20.82
C SER A 326 -16.04 6.80 -22.27
N ALA A 327 -15.23 5.77 -22.54
CA ALA A 327 -14.80 5.39 -23.87
C ALA A 327 -15.99 4.99 -24.74
N LYS A 328 -16.98 4.27 -24.18
CA LYS A 328 -18.19 3.88 -24.91
C LYS A 328 -18.96 5.11 -25.39
N ARG A 329 -19.18 6.08 -24.50
CA ARG A 329 -19.90 7.32 -24.83
C ARG A 329 -19.18 8.10 -25.93
N LEU A 330 -17.87 8.31 -25.77
CA LEU A 330 -17.06 9.05 -26.74
C LEU A 330 -17.01 8.34 -28.10
N LYS A 331 -16.93 7.01 -28.11
CA LYS A 331 -17.04 6.21 -29.34
C LYS A 331 -18.41 6.37 -30.02
N GLU A 332 -19.50 6.42 -29.25
CA GLU A 332 -20.85 6.67 -29.76
C GLU A 332 -21.00 8.10 -30.32
N GLU A 333 -20.23 9.06 -29.80
CA GLU A 333 -20.12 10.44 -30.31
C GLU A 333 -19.20 10.56 -31.54
N GLY A 334 -18.53 9.47 -31.95
CA GLY A 334 -17.69 9.40 -33.13
C GLY A 334 -16.22 9.76 -32.90
N GLU A 335 -15.79 9.89 -31.63
CA GLU A 335 -14.40 10.15 -31.28
C GLU A 335 -13.53 8.89 -31.38
N ASP A 336 -12.26 9.09 -31.74
CA ASP A 336 -11.21 8.09 -31.59
C ASP A 336 -10.42 8.33 -30.29
N PRO A 337 -9.70 7.32 -29.74
CA PRO A 337 -8.99 7.45 -28.46
C PRO A 337 -8.06 8.68 -28.36
N LYS A 338 -7.34 9.00 -29.44
CA LYS A 338 -6.36 10.08 -29.45
C LYS A 338 -7.05 11.44 -29.61
N GLY A 339 -8.08 11.50 -30.45
CA GLY A 339 -8.96 12.68 -30.57
C GLY A 339 -9.62 13.01 -29.24
N ALA A 340 -10.22 12.00 -28.60
CA ALA A 340 -10.81 12.11 -27.28
C ALA A 340 -9.81 12.59 -26.23
N ARG A 341 -8.57 12.10 -26.24
CA ARG A 341 -7.53 12.53 -25.29
C ARG A 341 -7.18 14.01 -25.43
N LEU A 342 -7.16 14.52 -26.66
CA LEU A 342 -6.90 15.93 -26.95
C LEU A 342 -8.07 16.83 -26.55
N HIS A 343 -9.31 16.35 -26.75
CA HIS A 343 -10.53 17.09 -26.41
C HIS A 343 -10.88 17.01 -24.91
N TYR A 344 -10.52 15.91 -24.25
CA TYR A 344 -10.87 15.60 -22.86
C TYR A 344 -9.62 15.12 -22.07
N PRO A 345 -8.74 16.05 -21.66
CA PRO A 345 -7.58 15.72 -20.83
C PRO A 345 -8.04 15.24 -19.45
N ILE A 346 -7.51 14.11 -18.97
CA ILE A 346 -7.76 13.62 -17.60
C ILE A 346 -7.37 14.71 -16.59
N GLY A 347 -8.26 14.99 -15.64
CA GLY A 347 -8.05 15.95 -14.55
C GLY A 347 -8.58 17.36 -14.82
N ILE A 348 -9.21 17.63 -15.97
CA ILE A 348 -9.88 18.91 -16.24
C ILE A 348 -11.39 18.65 -16.35
N PRO A 349 -12.23 19.18 -15.43
CA PRO A 349 -13.67 19.03 -15.56
C PRO A 349 -14.16 19.72 -16.85
N PRO A 350 -15.16 19.16 -17.55
CA PRO A 350 -15.66 19.74 -18.79
C PRO A 350 -16.16 21.17 -18.53
N ILE A 351 -15.73 22.09 -19.40
CA ILE A 351 -16.24 23.47 -19.41
C ILE A 351 -17.69 23.40 -19.90
N ALA A 352 -18.60 23.92 -19.08
CA ALA A 352 -20.05 23.91 -19.30
C ALA A 352 -20.48 24.68 -20.55
#